data_AF-A0A4D7DA57-F1
#
_entry.id   AF-A0A4D7DA57-F1
#
_cell.length_a   1.000
_cell.length_b   1.000
_cell.length_c   1.000
_cell.angle_alpha   90.00
_cell.angle_beta   90.00
_cell.angle_gamma   90.00
#
_symmetry.space_group_name_H-M   'P 1'
#
loop_
_entity.id
_entity.type
_entity.pdbx_description
1 polymer ?
#
loop_
_entity_poly.entity_id
_entity_poly.type
_entity_poly.pdbx_seq_one_letter_code
_entity_poly.pdbx_strand_id
1 'polypeptide(L)'
;MAARSHTVEPSRLAFGAWCHASEKQVGEGDIRASYSADRIGMGQPIRKPFRYGGKLWVCVGTGPAGAEAYRLVHPSLYGGAARSYHDRCSDGDRARGDQAGIYDGIIVRHAGRELVMCGPPVMFVAGEEAQLSLF
;
A
#
# COMPACT_ATOMS: atom_id res chain seq x y z
N MET A 1 0.16 -19.62 7.71
CA MET A 1 -0.46 -19.56 6.36
C MET A 1 0.27 -18.50 5.55
N ALA A 2 0.69 -18.80 4.32
CA ALA A 2 1.52 -17.90 3.53
C ALA A 2 0.77 -16.59 3.22
N ALA A 3 1.39 -15.44 3.54
CA ALA A 3 0.92 -14.16 3.05
C ALA A 3 0.83 -14.23 1.53
N ARG A 4 -0.30 -13.81 0.94
CA ARG A 4 -0.43 -13.74 -0.51
C ARG A 4 0.65 -12.80 -1.02
N SER A 5 1.45 -13.26 -1.98
CA SER A 5 2.47 -12.45 -2.62
C SER A 5 2.21 -12.27 -4.11
N HIS A 6 2.64 -11.13 -4.63
CA HIS A 6 2.61 -10.80 -6.04
C HIS A 6 4.01 -10.39 -6.47
N THR A 7 4.52 -11.08 -7.48
CA THR A 7 5.76 -10.73 -8.15
C THR A 7 5.53 -9.54 -9.07
N VAL A 8 6.41 -8.53 -9.00
CA VAL A 8 6.36 -7.32 -9.83
C VAL A 8 7.75 -6.96 -10.33
N GLU A 9 7.79 -6.16 -11.40
CA GLU A 9 9.03 -5.57 -11.89
C GLU A 9 9.81 -4.87 -10.76
N PRO A 10 11.11 -5.14 -10.59
CA PRO A 10 11.92 -4.53 -9.52
C PRO A 10 11.86 -3.01 -9.51
N SER A 11 11.76 -2.39 -10.68
CA SER A 11 11.64 -0.93 -10.85
C SER A 11 10.42 -0.33 -10.15
N ARG A 12 9.35 -1.10 -9.93
CA ARG A 12 8.15 -0.64 -9.18
C ARG A 12 8.37 -0.56 -7.67
N LEU A 13 9.38 -1.28 -7.17
CA LEU A 13 9.80 -1.29 -5.77
C LEU A 13 11.02 -0.40 -5.52
N ALA A 14 11.59 0.21 -6.57
CA ALA A 14 12.78 1.05 -6.48
C ALA A 14 12.59 2.21 -5.50
N PHE A 15 13.60 2.44 -4.67
CA PHE A 15 13.64 3.57 -3.73
C PHE A 15 13.79 4.92 -4.44
N GLY A 16 14.27 4.90 -5.69
CA GLY A 16 14.75 6.10 -6.37
C GLY A 16 16.00 6.69 -5.72
N ALA A 17 16.43 7.83 -6.25
CA ALA A 17 17.50 8.64 -5.70
C ALA A 17 17.02 10.08 -5.49
N TRP A 18 17.47 10.70 -4.40
CA TRP A 18 17.21 12.11 -4.19
C TRP A 18 18.06 12.94 -5.16
N CYS A 19 17.40 13.77 -5.98
CA CYS A 19 18.07 14.69 -6.89
C CYS A 19 18.09 16.09 -6.29
N HIS A 20 19.26 16.55 -5.85
CA HIS A 20 19.44 17.89 -5.28
C HIS A 20 19.11 19.02 -6.27
N ALA A 21 19.36 18.82 -7.56
CA ALA A 21 19.11 19.85 -8.58
C ALA A 21 17.61 20.14 -8.79
N SER A 22 16.74 19.15 -8.54
CA SER A 22 15.28 19.29 -8.71
C SER A 22 14.50 19.23 -7.40
N GLU A 23 15.20 19.06 -6.27
CA GLU A 23 14.67 18.85 -4.92
C GLU A 23 13.57 17.79 -4.86
N LYS A 24 13.77 16.69 -5.60
CA LYS A 24 12.78 15.62 -5.77
C LYS A 24 13.42 14.25 -5.78
N GLN A 25 12.63 13.25 -5.37
CA GLN A 25 12.97 11.84 -5.56
C GLN A 25 12.78 11.47 -7.04
N VAL A 26 13.81 10.91 -7.67
CA VAL A 26 13.82 10.50 -9.08
C VAL A 26 14.00 8.99 -9.19
N GLY A 27 13.23 8.34 -10.07
CA GLY A 27 13.31 6.90 -10.28
C GLY A 27 12.69 6.06 -9.17
N GLU A 28 11.88 6.66 -8.28
CA GLU A 28 11.10 5.91 -7.30
C GLU A 28 9.98 5.13 -7.99
N GLY A 29 9.85 3.86 -7.63
CA GLY A 29 8.79 3.00 -8.13
C GLY A 29 7.41 3.39 -7.59
N ASP A 30 6.35 3.13 -8.36
CA ASP A 30 4.99 3.56 -7.99
C ASP A 30 4.46 2.91 -6.70
N ILE A 31 4.84 1.66 -6.42
CA ILE A 31 4.48 0.97 -5.17
C ILE A 31 5.17 1.65 -3.99
N ARG A 32 6.46 1.98 -4.13
CA ARG A 32 7.24 2.68 -3.10
C ARG A 32 6.68 4.07 -2.84
N ALA A 33 6.47 4.85 -3.89
CA ALA A 33 5.93 6.20 -3.82
C ALA A 33 4.52 6.26 -3.18
N SER A 34 3.79 5.14 -3.19
CA SER A 34 2.47 5.03 -2.55
C SER A 34 2.52 4.80 -1.03
N TYR A 35 3.69 4.54 -0.43
CA TYR A 35 3.83 4.25 1.00
C TYR A 35 3.16 5.34 1.84
N SER A 36 2.23 4.97 2.72
CA SER A 36 1.38 5.95 3.42
C SER A 36 1.07 5.60 4.88
N ALA A 37 1.76 4.66 5.51
CA ALA A 37 1.51 4.31 6.92
C ALA A 37 1.68 5.51 7.87
N ASP A 38 2.70 6.34 7.63
CA ASP A 38 2.92 7.60 8.34
C ASP A 38 1.73 8.55 8.21
N ARG A 39 1.20 8.70 6.99
CA ARG A 39 0.08 9.61 6.71
C ARG A 39 -1.22 9.10 7.30
N ILE A 40 -1.47 7.79 7.23
CA ILE A 40 -2.65 7.17 7.83
C ILE A 40 -2.64 7.34 9.35
N GLY A 41 -1.48 7.11 10.00
CA GLY A 41 -1.32 7.31 11.44
C GLY A 41 -1.58 8.75 11.89
N MET A 42 -1.29 9.72 11.03
CA MET A 42 -1.54 11.15 11.27
C MET A 42 -2.91 11.64 10.78
N GLY A 43 -3.78 10.75 10.27
CA GLY A 43 -5.08 11.13 9.69
C GLY A 43 -4.99 12.00 8.43
N GLN A 44 -3.83 12.01 7.76
CA GLN A 44 -3.59 12.77 6.54
C GLN A 44 -4.06 12.00 5.30
N PRO A 45 -4.37 12.70 4.18
CA PRO A 45 -4.61 12.04 2.89
C PRO A 45 -3.44 11.15 2.50
N ILE A 46 -3.70 9.98 1.91
CA ILE A 46 -2.64 9.06 1.46
C ILE A 46 -1.90 9.61 0.25
N ARG A 47 -0.68 9.12 0.01
CA ARG A 47 0.06 9.38 -1.23
C ARG A 47 -0.65 8.72 -2.41
N LYS A 48 -0.21 9.02 -3.64
CA LYS A 48 -0.82 8.50 -4.87
C LYS A 48 -0.87 6.96 -4.83
N PRO A 49 -2.06 6.34 -4.84
CA PRO A 49 -2.19 4.89 -4.89
C PRO A 49 -1.65 4.32 -6.20
N PHE A 50 -1.24 3.06 -6.18
CA PHE A 50 -0.76 2.35 -7.37
C PHE A 50 -1.83 1.40 -7.91
N ARG A 51 -1.66 0.99 -9.18
CA ARG A 51 -2.55 0.02 -9.83
C ARG A 51 -1.86 -1.33 -10.00
N TYR A 52 -2.59 -2.41 -9.75
CA TYR A 52 -2.16 -3.78 -10.04
C TYR A 52 -3.36 -4.69 -10.24
N GLY A 53 -3.36 -5.49 -11.30
CA GLY A 53 -4.45 -6.42 -11.63
C GLY A 53 -5.82 -5.73 -11.74
N GLY A 54 -5.87 -4.54 -12.35
CA GLY A 54 -7.09 -3.73 -12.50
C GLY A 54 -7.63 -3.10 -11.21
N LYS A 55 -6.93 -3.27 -10.08
CA LYS A 55 -7.33 -2.79 -8.76
C LYS A 55 -6.41 -1.66 -8.29
N LEU A 56 -6.90 -0.85 -7.36
CA LEU A 56 -6.17 0.23 -6.71
C LEU A 56 -5.62 -0.26 -5.36
N TRP A 57 -4.40 0.13 -5.02
CA TRP A 57 -3.68 -0.34 -3.84
C TRP A 57 -2.89 0.78 -3.17
N VAL A 58 -2.65 0.65 -1.87
CA VAL A 58 -1.78 1.55 -1.10
C VAL A 58 -0.78 0.75 -0.30
N CYS A 59 0.49 1.17 -0.35
CA CYS A 59 1.57 0.58 0.43
C CYS A 59 1.53 1.10 1.88
N VAL A 60 1.69 0.19 2.84
CA VAL A 60 1.74 0.48 4.28
C VAL A 60 2.97 -0.08 4.96
N GLY A 61 3.76 -0.91 4.27
CA GLY A 61 4.97 -1.49 4.80
C GLY A 61 6.00 -1.64 3.71
N THR A 62 7.26 -1.39 4.02
CA THR A 62 8.36 -1.68 3.10
C THR A 62 9.50 -2.31 3.87
N GLY A 63 10.11 -3.36 3.32
CA GLY A 63 11.28 -4.00 3.91
C GLY A 63 12.05 -4.82 2.87
N PRO A 64 13.09 -5.55 3.31
CA PRO A 64 13.90 -6.39 2.41
C PRO A 64 13.09 -7.44 1.65
N ALA A 65 11.98 -7.89 2.24
CA ALA A 65 11.08 -8.88 1.63
C ALA A 65 10.12 -8.30 0.59
N GLY A 66 10.06 -6.97 0.42
CA GLY A 66 9.13 -6.31 -0.50
C GLY A 66 8.26 -5.25 0.17
N ALA A 67 7.14 -4.92 -0.47
CA ALA A 67 6.19 -3.91 -0.01
C ALA A 67 4.85 -4.54 0.37
N GLU A 68 4.38 -4.28 1.59
CA GLU A 68 3.06 -4.70 2.05
C GLU A 68 2.01 -3.65 1.66
N ALA A 69 0.92 -4.10 1.06
CA ALA A 69 -0.13 -3.21 0.58
C ALA A 69 -1.55 -3.77 0.80
N TYR A 70 -2.50 -2.84 0.90
CA TYR A 70 -3.93 -3.13 0.99
C TYR A 70 -4.63 -2.65 -0.27
N ARG A 71 -5.69 -3.38 -0.65
CA ARG A 71 -6.56 -2.97 -1.75
C ARG A 71 -7.44 -1.81 -1.28
N LEU A 72 -7.64 -0.84 -2.16
CA LEU A 72 -8.57 0.27 -1.96
C LEU A 72 -9.88 0.00 -2.69
N VAL A 73 -10.99 0.16 -1.99
CA VAL A 73 -12.36 0.05 -2.55
C VAL A 73 -13.18 1.29 -2.19
N HIS A 74 -14.25 1.53 -2.94
CA HIS A 74 -15.24 2.53 -2.55
C HIS A 74 -15.97 2.06 -1.27
N PRO A 75 -16.36 2.96 -0.34
CA PRO A 75 -17.07 2.57 0.87
C PRO A 75 -18.32 1.71 0.62
N SER A 76 -19.07 1.99 -0.45
CA SER A 76 -20.26 1.20 -0.83
C SER A 76 -19.98 -0.24 -1.27
N LEU A 77 -18.71 -0.58 -1.56
CA LEU A 77 -18.27 -1.92 -1.96
C LEU A 77 -17.61 -2.67 -0.80
N TYR A 78 -17.39 -2.01 0.34
CA TYR A 78 -16.83 -2.64 1.52
C TYR A 78 -17.96 -3.26 2.34
N GLY A 79 -17.89 -4.58 2.53
CA GLY A 79 -18.92 -5.35 3.26
C GLY A 79 -18.82 -5.27 4.78
N GLY A 80 -17.83 -4.55 5.33
CA GLY A 80 -17.60 -4.42 6.76
C GLY A 80 -17.89 -3.02 7.30
N ALA A 81 -17.65 -2.82 8.60
CA ALA A 81 -17.75 -1.50 9.22
C ALA A 81 -16.47 -0.69 8.95
N ALA A 82 -16.59 0.35 8.12
CA ALA A 82 -15.48 1.27 7.88
C ALA A 82 -15.30 2.24 9.06
N ARG A 83 -14.06 2.51 9.45
CA ARG A 83 -13.72 3.35 10.62
C ARG A 83 -12.41 4.10 10.44
N SER A 84 -12.10 5.01 11.36
CA SER A 84 -10.82 5.71 11.36
C SER A 84 -9.70 4.82 11.91
N TYR A 85 -8.44 5.15 11.58
CA TYR A 85 -7.27 4.49 12.17
C TYR A 85 -7.20 4.68 13.68
N HIS A 86 -7.61 5.85 14.18
CA HIS A 86 -7.62 6.14 15.61
C HIS A 86 -8.57 5.18 16.36
N ASP A 87 -9.80 5.01 15.86
CA ASP A 87 -10.79 4.10 16.46
C ASP A 87 -10.29 2.64 16.46
N ARG A 88 -9.60 2.23 15.38
CA ARG A 88 -9.03 0.88 15.26
C ARG A 88 -7.88 0.64 16.23
N CYS A 89 -7.03 1.64 16.46
CA CYS A 89 -5.92 1.54 17.42
C CYS A 89 -6.40 1.53 18.87
N SER A 90 -7.55 2.13 19.18
CA SER A 90 -8.17 2.06 20.52
C SER A 90 -8.56 0.63 20.92
N ASP A 91 -8.69 -0.31 19.96
CA ASP A 91 -8.97 -1.73 20.23
C ASP A 91 -7.75 -2.52 20.78
N GLY A 92 -6.55 -1.89 20.85
CA GLY A 92 -5.35 -2.49 21.45
C GLY A 92 -4.84 -3.73 20.73
N ASP A 93 -4.43 -4.76 21.49
CA ASP A 93 -3.79 -5.98 20.95
C ASP A 93 -4.69 -6.81 20.03
N ARG A 94 -6.03 -6.65 20.10
CA ARG A 94 -6.97 -7.33 19.21
C ARG A 94 -6.77 -6.95 17.73
N ALA A 95 -6.30 -5.73 17.45
CA ALA A 95 -6.09 -5.28 16.07
C ALA A 95 -4.81 -5.86 15.43
N ARG A 96 -3.85 -6.33 16.24
CA ARG A 96 -2.57 -6.89 15.76
C ARG A 96 -2.64 -8.38 15.42
N GLY A 97 -3.61 -9.10 16.00
CA GLY A 97 -3.85 -10.52 15.72
C GLY A 97 -4.86 -10.80 14.61
N ASP A 98 -5.45 -9.77 14.01
CA ASP A 98 -6.46 -9.91 12.96
C ASP A 98 -5.82 -10.36 11.64
N GLN A 99 -6.36 -11.42 11.03
CA GLN A 99 -5.90 -11.92 9.74
C GLN A 99 -6.17 -10.92 8.60
N ALA A 100 -7.18 -10.07 8.74
CA ALA A 100 -7.42 -8.95 7.83
C ALA A 100 -6.38 -7.84 8.01
N GLY A 101 -5.67 -7.83 9.15
CA GLY A 101 -4.62 -6.90 9.51
C GLY A 101 -5.14 -5.58 10.10
N ILE A 102 -4.23 -4.80 10.67
CA ILE A 102 -4.56 -3.58 11.41
C ILE A 102 -5.23 -2.51 10.53
N TYR A 103 -4.95 -2.53 9.23
CA TYR A 103 -5.50 -1.53 8.30
C TYR A 103 -6.82 -1.95 7.62
N ASP A 104 -7.35 -3.15 7.84
CA ASP A 104 -8.65 -3.50 7.28
C ASP A 104 -9.77 -2.62 7.83
N GLY A 105 -10.64 -2.17 6.94
CA GLY A 105 -11.78 -1.30 7.26
C GLY A 105 -11.40 0.15 7.52
N ILE A 106 -10.13 0.53 7.33
CA ILE A 106 -9.70 1.91 7.57
C ILE A 106 -10.09 2.81 6.40
N ILE A 107 -10.77 3.91 6.74
CA ILE A 107 -11.10 4.98 5.80
C ILE A 107 -9.85 5.83 5.55
N VAL A 108 -9.50 5.97 4.28
CA VAL A 108 -8.40 6.82 3.80
C VAL A 108 -8.90 7.80 2.75
N ARG A 109 -8.21 8.94 2.63
CA ARG A 109 -8.58 10.01 1.68
C ARG A 109 -7.53 10.15 0.59
N HIS A 110 -7.97 10.22 -0.66
CA HIS A 110 -7.10 10.53 -1.79
C HIS A 110 -7.87 11.35 -2.84
N ALA A 111 -7.29 12.46 -3.30
CA ALA A 111 -7.89 13.34 -4.30
C ALA A 111 -9.36 13.73 -3.99
N GLY A 112 -9.63 14.09 -2.73
CA GLY A 112 -10.97 14.49 -2.27
C GLY A 112 -11.98 13.34 -2.13
N ARG A 113 -11.56 12.09 -2.31
CA ARG A 113 -12.44 10.91 -2.21
C ARG A 113 -12.06 10.05 -1.01
N GLU A 114 -13.08 9.48 -0.38
CA GLU A 114 -12.92 8.46 0.63
C GLU A 114 -12.85 7.07 -0.01
N LEU A 115 -11.91 6.28 0.48
CA LEU A 115 -11.68 4.89 0.08
C LEU A 115 -11.51 4.07 1.35
N VAL A 116 -11.80 2.78 1.28
CA VAL A 116 -11.62 1.85 2.39
C VAL A 116 -10.51 0.87 2.04
N MET A 117 -9.60 0.69 2.99
CA MET A 117 -8.56 -0.34 2.93
C MET A 117 -9.18 -1.70 3.22
N CYS A 118 -9.00 -2.63 2.29
CA CYS A 118 -9.59 -3.96 2.33
C CYS A 118 -8.47 -4.99 2.40
N GLY A 119 -8.42 -5.69 3.54
CA GLY A 119 -7.52 -6.79 3.81
C GLY A 119 -7.97 -8.13 3.19
N PRO A 120 -7.18 -9.19 3.37
CA PRO A 120 -5.88 -9.19 4.05
C PRO A 120 -4.80 -8.44 3.25
N PRO A 121 -3.70 -7.99 3.89
CA PRO A 121 -2.56 -7.42 3.20
C PRO A 121 -1.95 -8.39 2.20
N VAL A 122 -1.33 -7.84 1.17
CA VAL A 122 -0.60 -8.58 0.14
C VAL A 122 0.82 -8.04 0.04
N MET A 123 1.78 -8.96 -0.09
CA MET A 123 3.19 -8.64 -0.27
C MET A 123 3.53 -8.52 -1.76
N PHE A 124 4.01 -7.36 -2.17
CA PHE A 124 4.58 -7.12 -3.50
C PHE A 124 6.10 -7.34 -3.43
N VAL A 125 6.58 -8.33 -4.17
CA VAL A 125 7.99 -8.77 -4.14
C VAL A 125 8.63 -8.58 -5.51
N ALA A 126 9.92 -8.29 -5.53
CA ALA A 126 10.66 -8.14 -6.78
C ALA A 126 10.71 -9.49 -7.51
N GLY A 127 10.35 -9.48 -8.79
CA GLY A 127 10.60 -10.60 -9.68
C GLY A 127 12.00 -10.62 -10.24
N GLU A 128 12.29 -11.66 -11.01
CA GLU A 128 13.41 -11.62 -11.94
C GLU A 128 13.07 -10.61 -13.04
N GLU A 129 14.01 -9.71 -13.37
CA GLU A 129 13.83 -8.84 -14.53
C GLU A 129 13.63 -9.74 -15.74
N ALA A 130 12.49 -9.59 -16.42
CA ALA A 130 12.29 -10.24 -17.70
C ALA A 130 13.36 -9.70 -18.65
N GLN A 131 14.41 -10.48 -18.87
CA GLN A 131 15.42 -10.19 -19.87
C GLN A 131 14.69 -10.21 -21.21
N LEU A 132 14.33 -9.03 -21.72
CA LEU A 132 13.70 -8.88 -23.02
C LEU A 132 14.62 -9.58 -24.01
N SER A 133 14.19 -10.75 -24.50
CA SER A 133 14.93 -11.45 -25.51
C SER A 133 14.86 -10.57 -26.76
N LEU A 134 16.00 -9.97 -27.11
CA LEU A 134 16.23 -9.31 -28.39
C LEU A 134 16.24 -10.38 -29.49
N PHE A 135 15.08 -10.95 -29.79
CA PHE A 135 14.86 -11.83 -30.94
C PHE A 135 13.57 -11.42 -31.65
#